data_AF-A0A238L347-F1
#
_entry.id   AF-A0A238L347-F1
#
_cell.length_a   1.000
_cell.length_b   1.000
_cell.length_c   1.000
_cell.angle_alpha   90.00
_cell.angle_beta   90.00
_cell.angle_gamma   90.00
#
_symmetry.space_group_name_H-M   'P 1'
#
loop_
_entity.id
_entity.type
_entity.pdbx_description
1 polymer ?
#
loop_
_entity_poly.entity_id
_entity_poly.type
_entity_poly.pdbx_seq_one_letter_code
_entity_poly.pdbx_strand_id
1 'polypeptide(L)'
;MTQCTWYLRGHGAISHVSACVKHGLRVVQLWREPGIYPRYDCAKHLESIKDRVLRDDLESHSRKTTDFDKWVDNHLAYRSGEVWLDLFPLHAAATCSQLLGHAVLRRLMTEPSRVCHDDLWLVYELGFKVALQDGVAIHQALRDLQELPAVRVTVQKTLSISLRTFSRNIAAWTKR
;
A
#
# COMPACT_ATOMS: atom_id res chain seq x y z
N MET A 1 4.34 12.95 -26.49
CA MET A 1 3.27 11.94 -26.35
C MET A 1 3.95 10.62 -26.05
N THR A 2 4.09 10.28 -24.76
CA THR A 2 4.72 9.03 -24.33
C THR A 2 3.71 7.91 -24.62
N GLN A 3 4.05 6.98 -25.51
CA GLN A 3 3.20 5.83 -25.78
C GLN A 3 3.00 5.05 -24.48
N CYS A 4 1.74 4.88 -24.06
CA CYS A 4 1.37 3.98 -22.97
C CYS A 4 1.48 2.54 -23.48
N THR A 5 2.70 2.00 -23.51
CA THR A 5 2.92 0.59 -23.82
C THR A 5 2.44 -0.23 -22.62
N TRP A 6 1.36 -0.99 -22.81
CA TRP A 6 0.86 -1.91 -21.78
C TRP A 6 1.94 -2.89 -21.34
N TYR A 7 2.17 -2.99 -20.03
CA TYR A 7 3.18 -3.86 -19.45
C TYR A 7 2.55 -4.85 -18.47
N LEU A 8 2.44 -6.11 -18.86
CA LEU A 8 1.99 -7.18 -17.97
C LEU A 8 3.19 -7.66 -17.14
N ARG A 9 3.13 -7.44 -15.82
CA ARG A 9 4.15 -7.93 -14.87
C ARG A 9 3.49 -8.86 -13.87
N GLY A 10 4.01 -10.08 -13.73
CA GLY A 10 3.52 -11.05 -12.74
C GLY A 10 3.53 -10.53 -11.30
N HIS A 11 4.44 -9.60 -10.97
CA HIS A 11 4.48 -8.95 -9.65
C HIS A 11 3.15 -8.25 -9.29
N GLY A 12 2.42 -7.71 -10.28
CA GLY A 12 1.14 -7.04 -10.05
C GLY A 12 0.02 -7.98 -9.59
N ALA A 13 0.18 -9.30 -9.70
CA ALA A 13 -0.76 -10.27 -9.15
C ALA A 13 -0.63 -10.45 -7.63
N ILE A 14 0.45 -9.93 -7.03
CA ILE A 14 0.74 -10.06 -5.60
C ILE A 14 0.01 -8.96 -4.83
N SER A 15 -0.77 -9.34 -3.82
CA SER A 15 -1.69 -8.44 -3.10
C SER A 15 -1.07 -7.17 -2.50
N HIS A 16 0.23 -7.19 -2.21
CA HIS A 16 0.94 -6.06 -1.60
C HIS A 16 1.54 -5.08 -2.62
N VAL A 17 1.49 -5.41 -3.91
CA VAL A 17 2.01 -4.55 -4.98
C VAL A 17 0.92 -3.60 -5.43
N SER A 18 1.14 -2.30 -5.22
CA SER A 18 0.15 -1.25 -5.52
C SER A 18 0.57 -0.31 -6.67
N ALA A 19 1.85 -0.32 -7.06
CA ALA A 19 2.34 0.32 -8.28
C ALA A 19 3.48 -0.45 -8.93
N CYS A 20 3.68 -0.20 -10.23
CA CYS A 20 4.87 -0.58 -10.94
C CYS A 20 5.99 0.43 -10.70
N VAL A 21 7.06 0.02 -10.00
CA VAL A 21 8.20 0.91 -9.71
C VAL A 21 8.89 1.42 -10.97
N LYS A 22 9.00 0.56 -12.00
CA LYS A 22 9.65 0.91 -13.29
C LYS A 22 8.91 2.02 -14.05
N HIS A 23 7.58 2.02 -14.02
CA HIS A 23 6.76 2.92 -14.86
C HIS A 23 6.05 4.01 -14.05
N GLY A 24 6.05 3.95 -12.72
CA GLY A 24 5.34 4.93 -11.87
C GLY A 24 3.82 4.92 -12.09
N LEU A 25 3.26 3.75 -12.38
CA LEU A 25 1.84 3.56 -12.67
C LEU A 25 1.19 2.72 -11.57
N ARG A 26 -0.03 3.07 -11.19
CA ARG A 26 -0.85 2.28 -10.26
C ARG A 26 -1.17 0.92 -10.88
N VAL A 27 -1.12 -0.15 -10.08
CA VAL A 27 -1.65 -1.45 -10.53
C VAL A 27 -3.18 -1.35 -10.54
N VAL A 28 -3.80 -1.66 -11.67
CA VAL A 28 -5.25 -1.62 -11.83
C VAL A 28 -5.85 -3.00 -11.65
N GLN A 29 -7.05 -3.06 -11.08
CA GLN A 29 -7.78 -4.31 -10.98
C GLN A 29 -8.28 -4.76 -12.35
N LEU A 30 -7.79 -5.91 -12.82
CA LEU A 30 -8.18 -6.47 -14.11
C LEU A 30 -9.55 -7.18 -14.04
N TRP A 31 -9.72 -8.07 -13.05
CA TRP A 31 -10.96 -8.81 -12.78
C TRP A 31 -11.20 -8.98 -11.27
N ARG A 32 -12.41 -9.45 -10.92
CA ARG A 32 -12.78 -9.81 -9.54
C ARG A 32 -13.39 -11.20 -9.53
N GLU A 33 -12.73 -12.14 -8.85
CA GLU A 33 -13.20 -13.51 -8.72
C GLU A 33 -13.13 -13.95 -7.25
N PRO A 34 -14.27 -14.17 -6.57
CA PRO A 34 -14.29 -14.57 -5.17
C PRO A 34 -13.73 -15.98 -4.93
N GLY A 35 -13.90 -16.92 -5.87
CA GLY A 35 -13.40 -18.29 -5.74
C GLY A 35 -11.88 -18.36 -5.79
N ILE A 36 -11.28 -19.18 -4.92
CA ILE A 36 -9.81 -19.32 -4.83
C ILE A 36 -9.23 -19.86 -6.15
N TYR A 37 -9.71 -21.02 -6.63
CA TYR A 37 -9.18 -21.63 -7.85
C TYR A 37 -9.52 -20.84 -9.12
N PRO A 38 -10.79 -20.43 -9.35
CA PRO A 38 -11.12 -19.70 -10.58
C PRO A 38 -10.38 -18.37 -10.70
N ARG A 39 -9.97 -17.74 -9.59
CA ARG A 39 -9.22 -16.47 -9.61
C ARG A 39 -7.88 -16.58 -10.34
N TYR A 40 -7.22 -17.73 -10.23
CA TYR A 40 -5.89 -17.96 -10.80
C TYR A 40 -5.93 -18.54 -12.21
N ASP A 41 -7.12 -18.73 -12.80
CA ASP A 41 -7.27 -19.08 -14.22
C ASP A 41 -7.02 -17.84 -15.09
N CYS A 42 -5.76 -17.46 -15.21
CA CYS A 42 -5.33 -16.27 -15.95
C CYS A 42 -5.75 -16.33 -17.42
N ALA A 43 -5.77 -17.51 -18.04
CA ALA A 43 -6.14 -17.66 -19.44
C ALA A 43 -7.61 -17.26 -19.66
N LYS A 44 -8.52 -17.82 -18.86
CA LYS A 44 -9.94 -17.49 -18.90
C LYS A 44 -10.21 -16.02 -18.63
N HIS A 45 -9.55 -15.44 -17.61
CA HIS A 45 -9.81 -14.04 -17.25
C HIS A 45 -9.22 -13.06 -18.26
N LEU A 46 -8.04 -13.34 -18.83
CA LEU A 46 -7.44 -12.52 -19.89
C LEU A 46 -8.32 -12.50 -21.14
N GLU A 47 -8.90 -13.64 -21.52
CA GLU A 47 -9.86 -13.70 -22.61
C GLU A 47 -11.08 -12.80 -22.33
N SER A 48 -11.61 -12.83 -21.11
CA SER A 48 -12.78 -12.02 -20.74
C SER A 48 -12.54 -10.50 -20.72
N ILE A 49 -11.30 -10.05 -20.53
CA ILE A 49 -10.96 -8.61 -20.51
C ILE A 49 -10.32 -8.10 -21.81
N LYS A 50 -10.11 -8.97 -22.81
CA LYS A 50 -9.42 -8.64 -24.06
C LYS A 50 -9.96 -7.36 -24.70
N ASP A 51 -11.29 -7.24 -24.82
CA ASP A 51 -11.90 -6.08 -25.47
C ASP A 51 -11.66 -4.78 -24.68
N ARG A 52 -11.66 -4.85 -23.35
CA ARG A 52 -11.36 -3.70 -22.48
C ARG A 52 -9.91 -3.25 -22.64
N VAL A 53 -8.98 -4.20 -22.78
CA VAL A 53 -7.57 -3.90 -23.08
C VAL A 53 -7.43 -3.22 -24.44
N LEU A 54 -8.13 -3.73 -25.47
CA LEU A 54 -8.07 -3.20 -26.84
C LEU A 54 -8.69 -1.80 -26.98
N ARG A 55 -9.67 -1.47 -26.13
CA ARG A 55 -10.35 -0.17 -26.12
C ARG A 55 -9.69 0.88 -25.20
N ASP A 56 -8.61 0.52 -24.52
CA ASP A 56 -7.97 1.37 -23.50
C ASP A 56 -8.88 1.65 -22.27
N ASP A 57 -9.87 0.77 -22.01
CA ASP A 57 -10.84 0.91 -20.91
C ASP A 57 -10.24 0.51 -19.53
N LEU A 58 -8.93 0.29 -19.45
CA LEU A 58 -8.19 -0.14 -18.26
C LEU A 58 -7.19 0.93 -17.81
N GLU A 59 -7.62 2.17 -17.77
CA GLU A 59 -6.76 3.32 -17.48
C GLU A 59 -6.07 3.21 -16.12
N SER A 60 -4.74 3.27 -16.15
CA SER A 60 -3.92 3.45 -14.96
C SER A 60 -3.54 4.91 -14.80
N HIS A 61 -3.53 5.36 -13.54
CA HIS A 61 -3.12 6.71 -13.20
C HIS A 61 -1.65 6.71 -12.78
N SER A 62 -0.93 7.75 -13.17
CA SER A 62 0.42 8.00 -12.67
C SER A 62 0.38 8.18 -11.15
N ARG A 63 1.26 7.46 -10.46
CA ARG A 63 1.45 7.57 -9.01
C ARG A 63 2.92 7.58 -8.71
N LYS A 64 3.34 8.49 -7.83
CA LYS A 64 4.70 8.49 -7.28
C LYS A 64 4.91 7.20 -6.48
N THR A 65 5.93 6.44 -6.86
CA THR A 65 6.37 5.24 -6.15
C THR A 65 6.88 5.62 -4.76
N THR A 66 6.44 4.91 -3.74
CA THR A 66 6.88 5.12 -2.36
C THR A 66 8.09 4.27 -2.01
N ASP A 67 8.60 4.40 -0.79
CA ASP A 67 9.73 3.60 -0.35
C ASP A 67 9.31 2.15 -0.08
N PHE A 68 8.06 1.94 0.39
CA PHE A 68 7.46 0.59 0.45
C PHE A 68 7.38 -0.06 -0.94
N ASP A 69 6.93 0.67 -1.98
CA ASP A 69 6.83 0.12 -3.34
C ASP A 69 8.19 -0.38 -3.86
N LYS A 70 9.25 0.40 -3.62
CA LYS A 70 10.62 0.04 -3.99
C LYS A 70 11.12 -1.16 -3.20
N TRP A 71 10.85 -1.19 -1.90
CA TRP A 71 11.23 -2.31 -1.04
C TRP A 71 10.56 -3.62 -1.50
N VAL A 72 9.25 -3.61 -1.78
CA VAL A 72 8.54 -4.79 -2.31
C VAL A 72 9.12 -5.22 -3.66
N ASP A 73 9.38 -4.29 -4.58
CA ASP A 73 9.94 -4.62 -5.89
C ASP A 73 11.33 -5.26 -5.79
N ASN A 74 12.17 -4.75 -4.89
CA ASN A 74 13.49 -5.29 -4.60
C ASN A 74 13.40 -6.68 -3.96
N HIS A 75 12.51 -6.86 -2.97
CA HIS A 75 12.31 -8.14 -2.29
C HIS A 75 11.84 -9.22 -3.27
N LEU A 76 10.94 -8.89 -4.21
CA LEU A 76 10.49 -9.78 -5.29
C LEU A 76 11.59 -10.10 -6.32
N ALA A 77 12.55 -9.19 -6.49
CA ALA A 77 13.72 -9.41 -7.34
C ALA A 77 14.85 -10.18 -6.62
N TYR A 78 14.60 -10.74 -5.42
CA TYR A 78 15.60 -11.36 -4.55
C TYR A 78 16.77 -10.44 -4.20
N ARG A 79 16.50 -9.13 -4.13
CA ARG A 79 17.43 -8.11 -3.67
C ARG A 79 16.95 -7.59 -2.33
N SER A 80 17.06 -8.41 -1.28
CA SER A 80 16.73 -7.95 0.08
C SER A 80 17.70 -6.86 0.52
N GLY A 81 17.20 -5.84 1.22
CA GLY A 81 18.03 -4.82 1.84
C GLY A 81 18.60 -5.29 3.19
N GLU A 82 19.09 -4.33 3.97
CA GLU A 82 19.55 -4.52 5.36
C GLU A 82 18.49 -4.09 6.39
N VAL A 83 17.21 -4.02 6.00
CA VAL A 83 16.15 -3.58 6.91
C VAL A 83 15.72 -4.77 7.77
N TRP A 84 15.38 -4.53 9.04
CA TRP A 84 14.84 -5.56 9.93
C TRP A 84 13.66 -6.37 9.32
N LEU A 85 12.81 -5.73 8.51
CA LEU A 85 11.72 -6.39 7.80
C LEU A 85 12.18 -7.46 6.80
N ASP A 86 13.42 -7.36 6.29
CA ASP A 86 13.99 -8.34 5.35
C ASP A 86 14.26 -9.70 6.00
N LEU A 87 14.24 -9.79 7.34
CA LEU A 87 14.32 -11.07 8.07
C LEU A 87 13.06 -11.92 7.96
N PHE A 88 11.95 -11.36 7.44
CA PHE A 88 10.66 -12.05 7.36
C PHE A 88 10.24 -12.26 5.90
N PRO A 89 9.43 -13.30 5.61
CA PRO A 89 8.84 -13.48 4.29
C PRO A 89 8.00 -12.26 3.88
N LEU A 90 8.02 -11.91 2.58
CA LEU A 90 7.32 -10.75 2.01
C LEU A 90 5.90 -10.55 2.56
N HIS A 91 5.09 -11.60 2.56
CA HIS A 91 3.71 -11.52 3.01
C HIS A 91 3.60 -11.12 4.49
N ALA A 92 4.46 -11.66 5.36
CA ALA A 92 4.48 -11.34 6.79
C ALA A 92 4.94 -9.89 7.02
N ALA A 93 6.05 -9.48 6.39
CA ALA A 93 6.58 -8.12 6.51
C ALA A 93 5.62 -7.06 5.95
N ALA A 94 5.00 -7.31 4.80
CA ALA A 94 4.00 -6.43 4.22
C ALA A 94 2.72 -6.35 5.08
N THR A 95 2.25 -7.48 5.63
CA THR A 95 1.11 -7.49 6.56
C THR A 95 1.42 -6.70 7.82
N CYS A 96 2.62 -6.85 8.38
CA CYS A 96 3.06 -6.08 9.54
C CYS A 96 3.05 -4.57 9.22
N SER A 97 3.60 -4.17 8.07
CA SER A 97 3.55 -2.79 7.57
C SER A 97 2.11 -2.29 7.40
N GLN A 98 1.21 -3.12 6.89
CA GLN A 98 -0.21 -2.75 6.76
C GLN A 98 -0.88 -2.52 8.12
N LEU A 99 -0.61 -3.38 9.10
CA LEU A 99 -1.19 -3.28 10.44
C LEU A 99 -0.68 -2.04 11.17
N LEU A 100 0.64 -1.79 11.12
CA LEU A 100 1.25 -0.58 11.66
C LEU A 100 0.71 0.69 10.96
N GLY A 101 0.49 0.63 9.65
CA GLY A 101 -0.12 1.72 8.90
C GLY A 101 -1.52 2.04 9.38
N HIS A 102 -2.37 1.03 9.54
CA HIS A 102 -3.72 1.22 10.09
C HIS A 102 -3.70 1.77 11.51
N ALA A 103 -2.71 1.36 12.31
CA ALA A 103 -2.53 1.87 13.64
C ALA A 103 -2.21 3.37 13.66
N VAL A 104 -1.26 3.80 12.82
CA VAL A 104 -0.94 5.22 12.64
C VAL A 104 -2.16 5.99 12.13
N LEU A 105 -2.90 5.43 11.16
CA LEU A 105 -4.10 6.07 10.64
C LEU A 105 -5.20 6.22 11.70
N ARG A 106 -5.42 5.23 12.56
CA ARG A 106 -6.39 5.32 13.67
C ARG A 106 -6.18 6.52 14.58
N ARG A 107 -4.94 6.97 14.73
CA ARG A 107 -4.63 8.19 15.46
C ARG A 107 -4.93 9.47 14.67
N LEU A 108 -4.69 9.43 13.36
CA LEU A 108 -4.82 10.60 12.48
C LEU A 108 -6.26 10.87 12.03
N MET A 109 -7.11 9.85 12.03
CA MET A 109 -8.48 9.93 11.52
C MET A 109 -9.46 9.15 12.38
N THR A 110 -10.65 9.71 12.53
CA THR A 110 -11.71 9.19 13.40
C THR A 110 -12.37 7.92 12.85
N GLU A 111 -12.32 7.69 11.53
CA GLU A 111 -12.93 6.53 10.83
C GLU A 111 -11.96 5.84 9.84
N PRO A 112 -10.91 5.18 10.34
CA PRO A 112 -9.87 4.53 9.53
C PRO A 112 -10.36 3.27 8.79
N SER A 113 -11.55 2.77 9.12
CA SER A 113 -12.25 1.70 8.37
C SER A 113 -12.68 2.14 6.96
N ARG A 114 -12.62 3.44 6.65
CA ARG A 114 -13.05 4.03 5.37
C ARG A 114 -11.91 4.28 4.39
N VAL A 115 -10.70 3.77 4.63
CA VAL A 115 -9.62 3.87 3.64
C VAL A 115 -10.07 3.17 2.37
N CYS A 116 -10.18 3.92 1.27
CA CYS A 116 -10.54 3.37 -0.03
C CYS A 116 -9.47 2.36 -0.46
N HIS A 117 -9.86 1.33 -1.23
CA HIS A 117 -8.92 0.36 -1.78
C HIS A 117 -7.79 1.05 -2.56
N ASP A 118 -8.14 2.13 -3.27
CA ASP A 118 -7.22 2.97 -4.04
C ASP A 118 -6.18 3.71 -3.18
N ASP A 119 -6.42 3.86 -1.87
CA ASP A 119 -5.55 4.54 -0.91
C ASP A 119 -4.79 3.56 0.01
N LEU A 120 -4.95 2.25 -0.17
CA LEU A 120 -4.27 1.24 0.66
C LEU A 120 -2.74 1.36 0.59
N TRP A 121 -2.19 1.85 -0.52
CA TRP A 121 -0.75 2.11 -0.66
C TRP A 121 -0.23 3.07 0.42
N LEU A 122 -1.05 4.04 0.87
CA LEU A 122 -0.68 4.96 1.93
C LEU A 122 -0.55 4.23 3.26
N VAL A 123 -1.44 3.28 3.54
CA VAL A 123 -1.38 2.44 4.74
C VAL A 123 -0.03 1.70 4.79
N TYR A 124 0.33 1.04 3.70
CA TYR A 124 1.61 0.32 3.62
C TYR A 124 2.80 1.26 3.83
N GLU A 125 2.83 2.39 3.14
CA GLU A 125 3.91 3.38 3.25
C GLU A 125 4.07 3.91 4.68
N LEU A 126 2.95 4.18 5.36
CA LEU A 126 2.94 4.67 6.74
C LEU A 126 3.57 3.67 7.70
N GLY A 127 3.10 2.42 7.67
CA GLY A 127 3.64 1.41 8.57
C GLY A 127 5.04 0.97 8.20
N PHE A 128 5.40 0.97 6.90
CA PHE A 128 6.76 0.71 6.47
C PHE A 128 7.73 1.75 7.02
N LYS A 129 7.37 3.04 6.99
CA LYS A 129 8.18 4.10 7.59
C LYS A 129 8.39 3.95 9.10
N VAL A 130 7.38 3.46 9.82
CA VAL A 130 7.52 3.12 11.25
C VAL A 130 8.46 1.91 11.41
N ALA A 131 8.34 0.90 10.55
CA ALA A 131 9.17 -0.30 10.61
C ALA A 131 10.63 -0.08 10.16
N LEU A 132 10.92 0.99 9.41
CA LEU A 132 12.27 1.44 9.09
C LEU A 132 12.99 2.11 10.27
N GLN A 133 12.23 2.55 11.29
CA GLN A 133 12.80 3.11 12.50
C GLN A 133 13.26 2.00 13.46
N ASP A 134 13.90 2.40 14.56
CA ASP A 134 14.35 1.45 15.56
C ASP A 134 13.18 0.74 16.27
N GLY A 135 13.50 -0.31 17.04
CA GLY A 135 12.51 -1.05 17.83
C GLY A 135 11.69 -0.16 18.77
N VAL A 136 12.24 0.99 19.19
CA VAL A 136 11.57 1.96 20.07
C VAL A 136 10.38 2.59 19.36
N ALA A 137 10.50 2.98 18.09
CA ALA A 137 9.41 3.56 17.31
C ALA A 137 8.21 2.61 17.14
N ILE A 138 8.47 1.33 16.92
CA ILE A 138 7.41 0.30 16.82
C ILE A 138 6.71 0.14 18.17
N HIS A 139 7.48 0.04 19.26
CA HIS A 139 6.91 0.00 20.60
C HIS A 139 6.10 1.25 20.92
N GLN A 140 6.55 2.44 20.51
CA GLN A 140 5.82 3.68 20.72
C GLN A 140 4.52 3.70 19.92
N ALA A 141 4.53 3.30 18.64
CA ALA A 141 3.33 3.20 17.83
C ALA A 141 2.29 2.24 18.44
N LEU A 142 2.75 1.13 19.02
CA LEU A 142 1.89 0.17 19.72
C LEU A 142 1.39 0.69 21.08
N ARG A 143 2.21 1.43 21.85
CA ARG A 143 1.75 2.09 23.10
C ARG A 143 0.72 3.17 22.79
N ASP A 144 0.98 4.01 21.80
CA ASP A 144 0.06 5.06 21.37
C ASP A 144 -1.32 4.48 21.03
N LEU A 145 -1.38 3.30 20.41
CA LEU A 145 -2.62 2.57 20.16
C LEU A 145 -3.34 2.14 21.43
N GLN A 146 -2.61 1.67 22.44
CA GLN A 146 -3.17 1.23 23.72
C GLN A 146 -3.73 2.40 24.52
N GLU A 147 -3.12 3.58 24.37
CA GLU A 147 -3.53 4.82 25.03
C GLU A 147 -4.66 5.55 24.30
N LEU A 148 -5.04 5.11 23.08
CA LEU A 148 -6.23 5.65 22.41
C LEU A 148 -7.47 5.35 23.27
N PRO A 149 -8.21 6.38 23.72
CA PRO A 149 -9.38 6.15 24.55
C PRO A 149 -10.42 5.36 23.73
N ALA A 150 -11.07 4.40 24.36
CA ALA A 150 -12.15 3.60 23.77
C ALA A 150 -13.39 4.47 23.51
N VAL A 151 -13.34 5.39 22.57
CA VAL A 151 -14.42 6.35 22.29
C VAL A 151 -15.24 5.85 21.11
N ARG A 152 -16.53 5.56 21.38
CA ARG A 152 -17.58 5.44 20.37
C ARG A 152 -17.67 6.75 19.59
N VAL A 153 -17.45 6.70 18.28
CA VAL A 153 -17.44 7.90 17.43
C VAL A 153 -18.81 8.14 16.82
N THR A 154 -19.38 9.31 17.12
CA THR A 154 -20.45 9.94 16.33
C THR A 154 -19.79 10.70 15.17
N VAL A 155 -20.27 10.44 13.95
CA VAL A 155 -19.69 10.88 12.67
C VAL A 155 -19.76 12.40 12.50
N GLN A 156 -18.61 13.04 12.23
CA GLN A 156 -18.58 14.30 11.46
C GLN A 156 -17.59 14.20 10.29
N LYS A 157 -18.13 14.43 9.08
CA LYS A 157 -17.41 14.65 7.82
C LYS A 157 -16.45 15.82 8.01
N THR A 158 -15.20 15.73 7.58
CA THR A 158 -14.78 16.10 6.22
C THR A 158 -13.27 16.04 6.24
N LEU A 159 -12.58 15.36 5.32
CA LEU A 159 -11.16 15.71 5.07
C LEU A 159 -10.74 15.44 3.62
N SER A 160 -10.71 16.50 2.84
CA SER A 160 -9.72 16.73 1.79
C SER A 160 -8.48 17.37 2.41
N ILE A 161 -7.53 16.60 2.96
CA ILE A 161 -6.25 17.17 3.44
C ILE A 161 -5.06 16.32 2.99
N SER A 162 -4.54 16.73 1.83
CA SER A 162 -3.13 16.87 1.43
C SER A 162 -2.05 16.18 2.26
N LEU A 163 -1.34 15.25 1.60
CA LEU A 163 -0.06 14.62 1.97
C LEU A 163 1.05 15.58 2.47
N ARG A 164 0.90 16.90 2.33
CA ARG A 164 1.89 17.91 2.76
C ARG A 164 1.95 18.11 4.28
N THR A 165 0.85 17.93 5.00
CA THR A 165 0.84 18.06 6.47
C THR A 165 1.58 16.89 7.14
N PHE A 166 1.63 15.74 6.48
CA PHE A 166 2.23 14.52 7.01
C PHE A 166 3.78 14.53 6.97
N SER A 167 4.38 15.02 5.88
CA SER A 167 5.84 15.17 5.78
C SER A 167 6.43 16.07 6.89
N ARG A 168 5.68 17.09 7.34
CA ARG A 168 6.10 17.96 8.44
C ARG A 168 6.03 17.27 9.81
N ASN A 169 5.04 16.41 10.04
CA ASN A 169 4.88 15.73 11.31
C ASN A 169 5.84 14.54 11.47
N ILE A 170 6.23 13.83 10.40
CA ILE A 170 7.29 12.81 10.50
C ILE A 170 8.65 13.45 10.85
N ALA A 171 8.96 14.62 10.29
CA ALA A 171 10.23 15.31 10.59
C ALA A 171 10.36 15.73 12.08
N ALA A 172 9.22 15.89 12.77
CA ALA A 172 9.19 16.13 14.22
C ALA A 172 9.50 14.86 15.05
N TRP A 173 9.32 13.67 14.47
CA TRP A 173 9.62 12.38 15.11
C TRP A 173 11.08 11.97 14.92
N THR A 174 11.76 12.46 13.90
CA THR A 174 13.17 12.17 13.62
C THR A 174 14.18 13.04 14.40
N LYS A 175 13.72 13.87 15.35
CA LYS A 175 14.56 14.84 16.09
C LYS A 175 14.51 14.68 17.62
N ARG A 176 14.15 13.52 18.15
CA ARG A 176 14.28 13.23 19.59
C ARG A 176 15.13 11.99 19.81
#